data_AF-F9P9Q9-F1
#
_entry.id   AF-F9P9Q9-F1
#
_cell.length_a   1.000
_cell.length_b   1.000
_cell.length_c   1.000
_cell.angle_alpha   90.00
_cell.angle_beta   90.00
_cell.angle_gamma   90.00
#
_symmetry.space_group_name_H-M   'P 1'
#
loop_
_entity.id
_entity.type
_entity.pdbx_description
1 polymer ?
#
loop_
_entity_poly.entity_id
_entity_poly.type
_entity_poly.pdbx_seq_one_letter_code
_entity_poly.pdbx_strand_id
1 'polypeptide(L)' 'MQDGTLDQVFDYKAKLSGKMTAAEYKAYYEKGYKTDVSHINITDKTMEFVVNGQKKNLLTNTLVSIH' A
#
# COMPACT_ATOMS: atom_id res chain seq x y z
N MET A 1 -1.49 -3.79 8.58
CA MET A 1 -0.17 -3.88 9.26
C MET A 1 -0.27 -3.44 10.70
N GLN A 2 -0.88 -2.29 10.96
CA GLN A 2 -1.03 -1.71 12.30
C GLN A 2 -1.90 -2.57 13.25
N ASP A 3 -2.69 -3.49 12.69
CA ASP A 3 -3.54 -4.46 13.37
C ASP A 3 -2.84 -5.79 13.71
N GLY A 4 -1.58 -5.98 13.30
CA GLY A 4 -0.81 -7.20 13.61
C GLY A 4 -1.17 -8.44 12.79
N THR A 5 -2.17 -8.37 11.90
CA THR A 5 -2.64 -9.50 11.07
C THR A 5 -1.55 -10.12 10.20
N LEU A 6 -0.50 -9.37 9.88
CA LEU A 6 0.63 -9.85 9.08
C LEU A 6 1.84 -10.34 9.91
N ASP A 7 1.79 -10.28 11.24
CA ASP A 7 2.94 -10.63 12.09
C ASP A 7 3.34 -12.10 11.91
N GLN A 8 2.37 -13.01 11.79
CA GLN A 8 2.61 -14.43 11.47
C GLN A 8 3.32 -14.63 10.12
N VAL A 9 3.05 -13.77 9.14
CA VAL A 9 3.69 -13.82 7.82
C VAL A 9 5.15 -13.39 7.92
N PHE A 10 5.47 -12.38 8.74
CA PHE A 10 6.85 -11.94 8.94
C PHE A 10 7.67 -12.97 9.73
N ASP A 11 7.07 -13.58 10.76
CA ASP A 11 7.69 -14.70 11.50
C ASP A 11 8.00 -15.87 10.58
N TYR A 12 7.07 -16.25 9.71
CA TYR A 12 7.28 -17.30 8.73
C TYR A 12 8.41 -16.94 7.74
N LYS A 13 8.42 -15.72 7.20
CA LYS A 13 9.47 -15.25 6.28
C LYS A 13 10.84 -15.23 6.93
N ALA A 14 10.94 -14.81 8.19
CA ALA A 14 12.19 -14.79 8.95
C ALA A 14 12.74 -16.21 9.14
N LYS A 15 11.88 -17.18 9.49
CA LYS A 15 12.26 -18.59 9.65
C LYS A 15 12.65 -19.26 8.33
N LEU A 16 11.93 -18.94 7.24
CA LEU A 16 12.18 -19.53 5.93
C LEU A 16 13.45 -19.01 5.26
N SER A 17 13.64 -17.68 5.27
CA SER A 17 14.74 -17.06 4.53
C SER A 17 16.00 -16.86 5.37
N GLY A 18 15.84 -16.66 6.68
CA GLY A 18 16.93 -16.25 7.59
C GLY A 18 17.58 -14.90 7.25
N LYS A 19 17.05 -14.14 6.27
CA LYS A 19 17.69 -12.92 5.76
C LYS A 19 17.47 -11.70 6.65
N MET A 20 16.33 -11.67 7.33
CA MET A 20 15.87 -10.57 8.18
C MET A 20 15.04 -11.15 9.32
N THR A 21 15.07 -10.51 10.47
CA THR A 21 14.15 -10.77 11.58
C THR A 21 12.72 -10.35 11.20
N ALA A 22 11.72 -10.84 11.93
CA ALA A 22 10.33 -10.46 11.69
C ALA A 22 10.10 -8.94 11.84
N ALA A 23 10.78 -8.31 12.78
CA ALA A 23 10.74 -6.85 12.98
C ALA A 23 11.31 -6.08 11.79
N GLU A 24 12.43 -6.54 11.23
CA GLU A 24 13.03 -5.93 10.04
C GLU A 24 12.14 -6.12 8.80
N TYR A 25 11.50 -7.28 8.64
CA TYR A 25 10.50 -7.49 7.59
C TYR A 25 9.30 -6.57 7.75
N LYS A 26 8.79 -6.40 8.97
CA LYS A 26 7.69 -5.47 9.27
C LYS A 26 8.07 -4.04 8.91
N ALA A 27 9.25 -3.58 9.32
CA ALA A 27 9.73 -2.23 9.00
C ALA A 27 9.90 -2.01 7.48
N TYR A 28 10.43 -3.01 6.76
CA TYR A 28 10.60 -2.94 5.30
C TYR A 28 9.26 -2.75 4.58
N TYR A 29 8.27 -3.57 4.92
CA TYR A 29 6.95 -3.49 4.30
C TYR A 29 6.13 -2.30 4.79
N GLU A 30 6.29 -1.86 6.04
CA GLU A 30 5.65 -0.65 6.55
C GLU A 30 6.10 0.58 5.76
N LYS A 31 7.41 0.67 5.46
CA LYS A 31 7.94 1.73 4.59
C LYS A 31 7.37 1.65 3.17
N GLY A 32 7.26 0.44 2.61
CA GLY A 32 6.78 0.22 1.23
C GLY A 32 5.28 0.46 1.04
N TYR A 33 4.46 0.16 2.05
CA TYR A 33 3.01 0.27 1.99
C TYR A 33 2.44 1.54 2.61
N LYS A 34 3.27 2.40 3.21
CA LYS A 34 2.79 3.66 3.81
C LYS A 34 2.17 4.55 2.75
N THR A 35 0.88 4.82 2.88
CA THR A 35 0.11 5.72 2.01
C THR A 35 -1.09 6.27 2.78
N ASP A 36 -1.52 7.50 2.46
CA ASP A 36 -2.76 8.09 2.98
C ASP A 36 -3.99 7.68 2.15
N VAL A 37 -3.77 6.96 1.05
CA VAL A 37 -4.82 6.38 0.19
C VAL A 37 -5.38 5.12 0.85
N SER A 38 -6.61 5.20 1.33
CA SER A 38 -7.31 4.05 1.95
C SER A 38 -7.93 3.11 0.93
N HIS A 39 -8.46 3.63 -0.18
CA HIS A 39 -9.13 2.87 -1.23
C HIS A 39 -8.84 3.47 -2.60
N ILE A 40 -8.78 2.61 -3.62
CA ILE A 40 -8.74 3.01 -5.02
C ILE A 40 -9.89 2.29 -5.73
N ASN A 41 -10.85 3.06 -6.25
CA ASN A 41 -11.95 2.52 -7.05
C ASN A 41 -11.62 2.73 -8.53
N ILE A 42 -11.62 1.66 -9.31
CA ILE A 42 -11.28 1.70 -10.73
C ILE A 42 -12.49 1.26 -11.55
N THR A 43 -12.87 2.05 -12.54
CA THR A 43 -13.85 1.70 -13.58
C THR A 43 -13.21 1.81 -14.96
N ASP A 44 -13.94 1.49 -16.03
CA ASP A 44 -13.46 1.54 -17.42
C ASP A 44 -12.78 2.87 -17.80
N LYS A 45 -13.20 3.99 -17.21
CA LYS A 45 -12.75 5.34 -17.59
C LYS A 45 -12.27 6.19 -16.43
N THR A 46 -12.39 5.71 -15.20
CA THR A 46 -12.11 6.52 -14.01
C THR A 46 -11.30 5.77 -12.99
N MET A 47 -10.49 6.53 -12.26
CA MET A 47 -9.78 6.09 -11.08
C MET A 47 -10.09 7.08 -9.95
N GLU A 48 -10.68 6.60 -8.86
CA GLU A 48 -10.99 7.38 -7.67
C GLU A 48 -10.07 6.95 -6.53
N PHE A 49 -9.35 7.89 -5.93
CA PHE A 49 -8.55 7.69 -4.73
C PHE A 49 -9.32 8.20 -3.52
N VAL A 50 -9.43 7.40 -2.47
CA VAL A 50 -9.99 7.83 -1.17
C VAL A 50 -8.84 8.13 -0.22
N VAL A 51 -8.49 9.40 -0.08
CA VAL A 51 -7.39 9.90 0.77
C VAL A 51 -7.97 10.55 2.02
N ASN A 52 -7.66 10.01 3.21
CA ASN A 52 -8.19 10.55 4.48
C ASN A 52 -9.72 10.76 4.47
N GLY A 53 -10.48 9.87 3.82
CA GLY A 53 -11.93 9.95 3.65
C GLY A 53 -12.42 10.90 2.55
N GLN A 54 -11.52 11.64 1.88
CA GLN A 54 -11.85 12.49 0.73
C GLN A 54 -11.65 11.77 -0.60
N LYS A 55 -12.57 11.96 -1.54
CA LYS A 55 -12.52 11.34 -2.87
C LYS A 55 -11.84 12.24 -3.89
N LYS A 56 -10.81 11.73 -4.57
CA LYS A 56 -10.11 12.39 -5.68
C LYS A 56 -10.30 11.56 -6.96
N ASN A 57 -11.05 12.10 -7.91
CA ASN A 57 -11.34 11.46 -9.19
C ASN A 57 -10.33 11.87 -10.27
N LEU A 58 -9.79 10.88 -10.98
CA LEU A 58 -8.99 11.05 -12.20
C LEU A 58 -9.73 10.36 -13.36
N LEU A 59 -9.76 11.04 -14.50
CA LEU A 59 -10.19 10.43 -15.77
C LEU A 59 -8.97 9.77 -16.42
N THR A 60 -9.15 8.57 -16.96
CA THR A 60 -8.04 7.82 -17.60
C THR A 60 -7.55 8.45 -18.91
N ASN A 61 -8.23 9.50 -19.41
CA ASN A 61 -7.83 10.28 -20.58
C ASN A 61 -7.07 11.58 -20.26
N THR A 62 -6.74 11.85 -19.00
CA THR A 62 -5.98 13.05 -18.66
C THR A 62 -4.50 12.84 -18.95
N LEU A 63 -4.03 13.32 -20.10
CA LEU A 63 -2.62 13.63 -20.34
C LEU A 63 -2.14 14.54 -19.20
N VAL A 64 -1.43 13.97 -18.23
CA VAL A 64 -0.78 14.78 -17.19
C VAL A 64 0.40 15.49 -17.86
N SER A 65 0.15 16.69 -18.37
CA SER A 65 1.21 17.61 -18.78
C SER A 65 1.83 18.19 -17.51
N ILE A 66 2.90 17.55 -17.05
CA ILE A 66 3.78 18.10 -16.00
C ILE A 66 4.64 19.17 -16.71
N HIS A 67 4.43 20.44 -16.39
CA HIS A 67 5.40 21.51 -16.66
C HIS A 67 6.16 21.81 -15.37
#